data_AF-A0A537XS26-F1
#
_entry.id   AF-A0A537XS26-F1
#
_cell.length_a   1.000
_cell.length_b   1.000
_cell.length_c   1.000
_cell.angle_alpha   90.00
_cell.angle_beta   90.00
_cell.angle_gamma   90.00
#
_symmetry.space_group_name_H-M   'P 1'
#
loop_
_entity.id
_entity.type
_entity.pdbx_description
1 polymer ?
#
loop_
_entity_poly.entity_id
_entity_poly.type
_entity_poly.pdbx_seq_one_letter_code
_entity_poly.pdbx_strand_id
1 'polypeptide(L)' 'MSDTSSAVDHLGRPRVAVTGLGVKTPAGNDIPSFWETLLAGRSMAADITSFDTTDLPVRFACQVQGFDGVEYLG' A
#
# COMPACT_ATOMS: atom_id res chain seq x y z
N MET A 1 -10.68 -42.32 1.22
CA MET A 1 -9.85 -41.63 2.23
C MET A 1 -9.29 -40.39 1.54
N SER A 2 -9.92 -39.24 1.77
CA SER A 2 -9.64 -38.00 1.04
C SER A 2 -8.29 -37.44 1.47
N ASP A 3 -7.39 -37.25 0.51
CA ASP A 3 -6.03 -36.76 0.75
C ASP A 3 -6.06 -35.36 1.37
N THR A 4 -5.72 -35.28 2.66
CA THR A 4 -5.72 -34.05 3.46
C THR A 4 -4.39 -33.29 3.32
N SER A 5 -3.45 -33.82 2.51
CA SER A 5 -2.12 -33.24 2.24
C SER A 5 -2.19 -31.79 1.73
N SER A 6 -3.25 -31.42 1.00
CA SER A 6 -3.35 -30.09 0.39
C SER A 6 -3.76 -28.96 1.35
N ALA A 7 -4.28 -29.28 2.55
CA ALA A 7 -4.82 -28.27 3.48
C ALA A 7 -3.79 -27.74 4.50
N VAL A 8 -2.66 -28.43 4.64
CA VAL A 8 -1.63 -28.13 5.63
C VAL A 8 -0.26 -27.93 4.97
N ASP A 9 0.60 -27.11 5.59
CA ASP A 9 1.97 -26.91 5.11
C ASP A 9 2.91 -28.05 5.56
N HIS A 10 4.19 -27.96 5.18
CA HIS A 10 5.21 -28.96 5.53
C HIS A 10 5.49 -29.10 7.05
N LEU A 11 4.94 -28.20 7.88
CA LEU A 11 5.02 -28.25 9.35
C LEU A 11 3.68 -28.65 9.98
N GLY A 12 2.70 -29.08 9.18
CA GLY A 12 1.38 -29.50 9.66
C GLY A 12 0.45 -28.36 10.06
N ARG A 13 0.76 -27.11 9.69
CA ARG A 13 -0.06 -25.94 10.02
C ARG A 13 -1.10 -25.67 8.93
N PRO A 14 -2.27 -25.07 9.23
CA PRO A 14 -3.21 -24.68 8.20
C PRO A 14 -2.56 -23.77 7.16
N ARG A 15 -2.76 -24.06 5.87
CA ARG A 15 -2.30 -23.17 4.79
C ARG A 15 -3.17 -21.92 4.76
N VAL A 16 -2.51 -20.76 4.74
CA VAL A 16 -3.16 -19.45 4.62
C VAL A 16 -2.65 -18.79 3.34
N ALA A 17 -3.57 -18.13 2.63
CA ALA A 17 -3.26 -17.38 1.42
C ALA A 17 -3.74 -15.94 1.55
N VAL A 18 -3.05 -15.01 0.89
CA VAL A 18 -3.53 -13.66 0.66
C VAL A 18 -4.46 -13.70 -0.55
N THR A 19 -5.75 -13.45 -0.35
CA THR A 19 -6.77 -13.52 -1.41
C THR A 19 -7.21 -12.14 -1.90
N GLY A 20 -6.72 -11.07 -1.29
CA GLY A 20 -7.05 -9.70 -1.66
C GLY A 20 -5.97 -8.73 -1.19
N LEU A 21 -5.79 -7.66 -1.96
CA LEU A 21 -4.85 -6.58 -1.68
C LEU A 21 -5.57 -5.25 -1.90
N GLY A 22 -5.19 -4.24 -1.13
CA GLY A 22 -5.70 -2.88 -1.26
C GLY A 22 -4.65 -1.91 -0.74
N VAL A 23 -4.46 -0.80 -1.45
CA VAL A 23 -3.39 0.17 -1.16
C VAL A 23 -3.86 1.60 -1.41
N LYS A 24 -3.46 2.52 -0.52
CA LYS A 24 -3.50 3.97 -0.70
C LYS A 24 -2.17 4.51 -0.22
N THR A 25 -1.30 4.87 -1.15
CA THR A 25 0.11 5.17 -0.85
C THR A 25 0.61 6.32 -1.72
N PRO A 26 1.72 6.97 -1.36
CA PRO A 26 2.36 7.97 -2.22
C PRO A 26 2.78 7.41 -3.58
N ALA A 27 3.02 6.09 -3.66
CA ALA A 27 3.41 5.40 -4.89
C ALA A 27 2.22 4.97 -5.76
N GLY A 28 0.97 5.17 -5.31
CA GLY A 28 -0.23 4.78 -6.04
C GLY A 28 -1.44 4.54 -5.12
N ASN A 29 -2.63 4.84 -5.66
CA ASN A 29 -3.92 4.65 -5.00
C ASN A 29 -4.63 3.35 -5.42
N ASP A 30 -3.99 2.55 -6.26
CA ASP A 30 -4.44 1.23 -6.70
C ASP A 30 -3.23 0.31 -6.88
N ILE A 31 -3.48 -0.99 -7.01
CA ILE A 31 -2.42 -2.01 -7.12
C ILE A 31 -1.55 -1.79 -8.36
N PRO A 32 -2.10 -1.55 -9.57
CA PRO A 32 -1.28 -1.31 -10.76
C PRO A 32 -0.31 -0.14 -10.62
N SER A 33 -0.81 1.05 -10.23
CA SER A 33 0.02 2.25 -10.09
C SER A 33 1.08 2.11 -9.00
N PHE A 34 0.71 1.51 -7.87
CA PHE A 34 1.62 1.19 -6.78
C PHE A 34 2.78 0.31 -7.26
N TRP A 35 2.45 -0.80 -7.93
CA TRP A 35 3.43 -1.77 -8.38
C TRP A 35 4.38 -1.20 -9.44
N GLU A 36 3.83 -0.47 -10.42
CA GLU A 36 4.62 0.17 -11.47
C GLU A 36 5.62 1.18 -10.88
N THR A 37 5.18 2.00 -9.93
CA THR A 37 6.04 3.01 -9.29
C THR A 37 7.16 2.39 -8.47
N LEU A 38 6.88 1.30 -7.74
CA LEU A 38 7.90 0.56 -7.02
C LEU A 38 8.93 -0.08 -7.96
N LEU A 39 8.49 -0.75 -9.02
CA LEU A 39 9.38 -1.36 -10.00
C LEU A 39 10.27 -0.34 -10.71
N ALA A 40 9.75 0.86 -10.94
CA ALA A 40 10.51 1.96 -11.52
C ALA A 40 11.50 2.61 -10.54
N GLY A 41 11.49 2.26 -9.25
CA GLY A 41 12.38 2.84 -8.24
C GLY A 41 12.20 4.35 -8.06
N ARG A 42 11.02 4.89 -8.37
CA ARG A 42 10.76 6.34 -8.34
C ARG A 42 10.61 6.80 -6.89
N SER A 43 11.34 7.86 -6.51
CA SER A 43 11.17 8.53 -5.21
C SER A 43 9.88 9.34 -5.21
N MET A 44 9.07 9.19 -4.16
CA MET A 44 7.80 9.90 -3.96
C MET A 44 7.90 11.05 -2.95
N ALA A 45 9.12 11.40 -2.51
CA ALA A 45 9.32 12.55 -1.63
C ALA A 45 9.11 13.84 -2.42
N ALA A 46 8.24 14.70 -1.91
CA ALA A 46 7.94 16.01 -2.47
C ALA A 46 7.67 17.02 -1.34
N ASP A 47 7.58 18.30 -1.68
CA ASP A 47 7.18 19.33 -0.71
C ASP A 47 5.79 19.03 -0.14
N ILE A 48 5.61 19.33 1.14
CA ILE A 48 4.32 19.19 1.82
C ILE A 48 3.36 20.26 1.30
N THR A 49 2.17 19.85 0.91
CA THR A 49 1.14 20.72 0.31
C THR A 49 -0.18 20.65 1.08
N SER A 50 -0.33 19.70 2.01
CA SER A 50 -1.54 19.54 2.82
C SER A 50 -1.72 20.61 3.90
N PHE A 51 -0.66 21.34 4.27
CA PHE A 51 -0.69 22.40 5.29
C PHE A 51 0.52 23.33 5.14
N ASP A 52 0.50 24.48 5.80
CA ASP A 52 1.62 25.43 5.82
C ASP A 52 2.80 24.89 6.64
N THR A 53 3.98 24.84 6.02
CA THR A 53 5.20 24.31 6.62
C THR A 53 6.28 25.37 6.86
N THR A 54 5.94 26.66 6.74
CA THR A 54 6.90 27.78 6.80
C THR A 54 7.77 27.75 8.07
N ASP A 55 7.17 27.45 9.22
CA ASP A 55 7.86 27.43 10.52
C ASP A 55 8.39 26.03 10.93
N LEU A 56 8.33 25.05 10.02
CA LEU A 56 8.75 23.69 10.31
C LEU A 56 10.17 23.40 9.78
N PRO A 57 11.01 22.68 10.57
CA PRO A 57 12.36 22.32 10.14
C PRO A 57 12.36 21.29 8.99
N VAL A 58 11.26 20.57 8.78
CA VAL A 58 11.07 19.59 7.71
C VAL A 58 9.85 19.99 6.88
N ARG A 59 10.04 20.10 5.57
CA ARG A 59 9.04 20.64 4.63
C ARG A 59 8.69 19.69 3.47
N PHE A 60 9.18 18.45 3.54
CA PHE A 60 8.93 17.43 2.52
C PHE A 60 8.36 16.17 3.17
N ALA A 61 7.57 15.42 2.41
CA ALA A 61 7.01 14.13 2.80
C ALA A 61 6.67 13.29 1.55
N CYS A 62 6.42 12.01 1.75
CA CYS A 62 5.74 11.18 0.76
C CYS A 62 4.24 11.25 1.03
N GLN A 63 3.56 12.26 0.47
CA GLN A 63 2.12 12.46 0.66
C GLN A 63 1.31 11.55 -0.28
N VAL A 64 0.17 11.03 0.19
CA VAL A 64 -0.80 10.35 -0.68
C VAL A 64 -1.57 11.40 -1.47
N GLN A 65 -1.40 11.41 -2.79
CA GLN A 65 -2.03 12.41 -3.67
C GLN A 65 -3.38 11.93 -4.18
N GLY A 66 -4.36 12.83 -4.26
CA GLY A 66 -5.66 12.54 -4.88
C GLY A 66 -6.49 11.45 -4.18
N PHE A 67 -6.24 11.22 -2.89
CA PHE A 67 -7.08 10.32 -2.10
C PHE A 67 -8.30 11.08 -1.56
N ASP A 68 -9.49 10.60 -1.92
CA ASP A 68 -10.76 11.03 -1.30
C ASP A 68 -11.20 9.97 -0.29
N GLY A 69 -11.29 10.36 0.98
CA GLY A 69 -11.75 9.48 2.05
C GLY A 69 -13.25 9.19 2.01
N VAL A 70 -14.05 10.11 1.47
CA VAL A 70 -15.52 9.98 1.42
C VAL A 70 -15.91 8.80 0.51
N GLU A 71 -15.22 8.63 -0.61
CA GLU A 71 -15.46 7.51 -1.53
C GLU A 71 -15.26 6.13 -0.88
N TYR A 72 -14.45 6.04 0.19
CA TYR A 72 -14.05 4.76 0.78
C TYR A 72 -14.61 4.53 2.20
N LEU A 73 -14.93 5.59 2.94
CA LEU A 73 -15.27 5.50 4.36
C LEU A 73 -16.71 5.92 4.69
N GLY A 74 -17.40 6.61 3.78
CA GLY A 74 -18.76 7.11 3.99
C GLY A 74 -18.78 8.49 4.66
#